data_AF-A0A355UAS5-F1
#
_entry.id   AF-A0A355UAS5-F1
#
_cell.length_a   1.000
_cell.length_b   1.000
_cell.length_c   1.000
_cell.angle_alpha   90.00
_cell.angle_beta   90.00
_cell.angle_gamma   90.00
#
_symmetry.space_group_name_H-M   'P 1'
#
loop_
_entity.id
_entity.type
_entity.pdbx_description
1 polymer ?
#
loop_
_entity_poly.entity_id
_entity_poly.type
_entity_poly.pdbx_seq_one_letter_code
_entity_poly.pdbx_strand_id
1 'polypeptide(L)'
;MFHKELNHPIFQIVSEESQKLGFQTFVVGGFVRDIFLKRTSKDVDFVTVGSGIALATAVRNRLKKAHLSIFKNFGTAQLKTDDWEFEFVGARKESYDRNSRKPKVEDGTFEDDIYRRDFTINALAISLNAPKYGELIDLFGGVEDLKK
;
A
#
# COMPACT_ATOMS: atom_id res chain seq x y z
N MET A 1 10.12 14.11 4.55
CA MET A 1 10.26 12.64 4.46
C MET A 1 9.79 12.01 5.76
N PHE A 2 9.03 10.93 5.67
CA PHE A 2 8.28 10.28 6.77
C PHE A 2 9.06 9.15 7.47
N HIS A 3 10.37 9.33 7.63
CA HIS A 3 11.24 8.29 8.21
C HIS A 3 10.89 7.96 9.67
N LYS A 4 10.37 8.93 10.44
CA LYS A 4 10.04 8.75 11.86
C LYS A 4 8.74 7.98 12.06
N GLU A 5 7.84 8.12 11.11
CA GLU A 5 6.52 7.51 11.10
C GLU A 5 6.59 6.06 10.59
N LEU A 6 7.53 5.77 9.69
CA LEU A 6 7.87 4.41 9.25
C LEU A 6 8.80 3.69 10.25
N ASN A 7 8.42 3.66 11.54
CA ASN A 7 9.26 3.13 12.61
C ASN A 7 9.17 1.61 12.83
N HIS A 8 8.14 0.95 12.29
CA HIS A 8 7.99 -0.49 12.42
C HIS A 8 8.98 -1.23 11.48
N PRO A 9 9.71 -2.27 11.94
CA PRO A 9 10.70 -2.96 11.12
C PRO A 9 10.16 -3.53 9.80
N ILE A 10 8.85 -3.77 9.72
CA ILE A 10 8.15 -4.22 8.50
C ILE A 10 8.45 -3.34 7.30
N PHE A 11 8.49 -2.01 7.45
CA PHE A 11 8.62 -1.10 6.31
C PHE A 11 9.95 -1.31 5.59
N GLN A 12 11.00 -1.56 6.37
CA GLN A 12 12.32 -1.85 5.83
C GLN A 12 12.41 -3.25 5.24
N ILE A 13 11.77 -4.25 5.87
CA ILE A 13 11.68 -5.60 5.30
C ILE A 13 10.95 -5.56 3.95
N VAL A 14 9.82 -4.85 3.88
CA VAL A 14 9.03 -4.68 2.65
C VAL A 14 9.84 -3.99 1.57
N SER A 15 10.55 -2.90 1.90
CA SER A 15 11.44 -2.19 0.97
C SER A 15 12.54 -3.10 0.40
N GLU A 16 13.18 -3.90 1.25
CA GLU A 16 14.25 -4.81 0.82
C GLU A 16 13.72 -5.96 -0.05
N GLU A 17 12.57 -6.55 0.30
CA GLU A 17 11.97 -7.63 -0.49
C GLU A 17 11.37 -7.11 -1.80
N SER A 18 10.76 -5.93 -1.82
CA SER A 18 10.26 -5.32 -3.05
C SER A 18 11.41 -5.01 -4.01
N GLN A 19 12.53 -4.49 -3.50
CA GLN A 19 13.72 -4.24 -4.31
C GLN A 19 14.28 -5.53 -4.93
N LYS A 20 14.35 -6.64 -4.19
CA LYS A 20 14.79 -7.94 -4.72
C LYS A 20 13.86 -8.49 -5.80
N LEU A 21 12.56 -8.25 -5.66
CA LEU A 21 11.54 -8.64 -6.63
C LEU A 21 11.47 -7.69 -7.84
N GLY A 22 12.14 -6.54 -7.79
CA GLY A 22 12.05 -5.51 -8.82
C GLY A 22 10.71 -4.77 -8.81
N PHE A 23 9.99 -4.77 -7.68
CA PHE A 23 8.70 -4.12 -7.54
C PHE A 23 8.84 -2.73 -6.92
N GLN A 24 8.03 -1.80 -7.41
CA GLN A 24 7.84 -0.51 -6.75
C GLN A 24 6.74 -0.63 -5.70
N THR A 25 7.01 -0.26 -4.46
CA THR A 25 6.06 -0.43 -3.35
C THR A 25 5.88 0.87 -2.57
N PHE A 26 4.64 1.08 -2.12
CA PHE A 26 4.19 2.30 -1.44
C PHE A 26 3.28 1.92 -0.28
N VAL A 27 3.37 2.69 0.81
CA VAL A 27 2.34 2.70 1.85
C VAL A 27 1.25 3.66 1.42
N VAL A 28 -0.02 3.29 1.52
CA VAL A 28 -1.13 4.12 0.99
C VAL A 28 -2.28 4.22 1.99
N GLY A 29 -3.29 5.04 1.64
CA GLY A 29 -4.61 4.95 2.25
C GLY A 29 -4.68 5.47 3.69
N GLY A 30 -5.42 4.75 4.53
CA GLY A 30 -5.79 5.22 5.86
C GLY A 30 -4.60 5.47 6.77
N PHE A 31 -3.57 4.61 6.70
CA PHE A 31 -2.35 4.77 7.47
C PHE A 31 -1.65 6.11 7.19
N VAL A 32 -1.50 6.48 5.91
CA VAL A 32 -0.83 7.73 5.52
C VAL A 32 -1.64 8.93 5.98
N ARG A 33 -2.96 8.90 5.80
CA ARG A 33 -3.87 9.94 6.32
C ARG A 33 -3.76 10.10 7.83
N ASP A 34 -3.76 9.00 8.56
CA ASP A 34 -3.80 8.99 10.02
C ASP A 34 -2.51 9.54 10.64
N ILE A 35 -1.37 9.42 9.95
CA ILE A 35 -0.12 10.14 10.28
C ILE A 35 -0.36 11.65 10.37
N PHE A 36 -1.01 12.26 9.38
CA PHE A 36 -1.29 13.70 9.37
C PHE A 36 -2.28 14.10 10.47
N LEU A 37 -3.22 13.21 10.80
CA LEU A 37 -4.19 13.41 11.88
C LEU A 37 -3.62 13.13 13.28
N LYS A 38 -2.34 12.73 13.38
CA LYS A 38 -1.68 12.32 14.64
C LYS A 38 -2.43 11.19 15.34
N ARG A 39 -3.00 10.27 14.56
CA ARG A 39 -3.68 9.07 15.04
C ARG A 39 -2.76 7.87 14.85
N THR A 40 -2.73 7.00 15.86
CA THR A 40 -2.04 5.72 15.76
C THR A 40 -2.89 4.75 14.96
N SER A 41 -2.41 4.30 13.80
CA SER A 41 -2.96 3.14 13.08
C SER A 41 -1.98 1.98 13.14
N LYS A 42 -2.50 0.77 13.37
CA LYS A 42 -1.75 -0.49 13.23
C LYS A 42 -2.21 -1.31 12.01
N ASP A 43 -3.02 -0.69 11.17
CA ASP A 43 -3.49 -1.21 9.90
C ASP A 43 -2.77 -0.46 8.77
N VAL A 44 -2.03 -1.19 7.95
CA VAL A 44 -1.11 -0.65 6.95
C VAL A 44 -1.37 -1.31 5.61
N ASP A 45 -1.71 -0.47 4.63
CA ASP A 45 -1.92 -0.90 3.25
C ASP A 45 -0.67 -0.67 2.42
N PHE A 46 -0.18 -1.73 1.79
CA PHE A 46 0.88 -1.68 0.80
C PHE A 46 0.31 -1.87 -0.60
N VAL A 47 0.61 -0.94 -1.50
CA VAL A 47 0.40 -1.10 -2.94
C VAL A 47 1.74 -1.36 -3.60
N THR A 48 1.79 -2.38 -4.45
CA THR A 48 3.00 -2.74 -5.20
C THR A 48 2.72 -2.86 -6.68
N VAL A 49 3.59 -2.28 -7.52
CA VAL A 49 3.56 -2.50 -8.97
C VAL A 49 4.14 -3.89 -9.23
N GLY A 50 3.25 -4.87 -9.36
CA GLY A 50 3.57 -6.30 -9.36
C GLY A 50 2.63 -7.08 -8.44
N SER A 51 2.98 -8.34 -8.15
CA SER A 51 2.12 -9.20 -7.34
C SER A 51 2.23 -8.90 -5.84
N GLY A 52 1.16 -8.36 -5.25
CA GLY A 52 1.03 -8.19 -3.80
C GLY A 52 1.19 -9.50 -3.02
N ILE A 53 0.66 -10.61 -3.57
CA ILE A 53 0.78 -11.94 -2.98
C ILE A 53 2.25 -12.41 -2.95
N ALA A 54 3.01 -12.18 -4.03
CA ALA A 54 4.42 -12.55 -4.09
C ALA A 54 5.24 -11.75 -3.06
N LEU A 55 5.00 -10.45 -2.95
CA LEU A 55 5.65 -9.60 -1.96
C LEU A 55 5.31 -10.03 -0.53
N ALA A 56 4.03 -10.25 -0.21
CA ALA A 56 3.60 -10.72 1.11
C ALA A 56 4.26 -12.06 1.47
N THR A 57 4.38 -12.97 0.49
CA THR A 57 5.04 -14.27 0.70
C THR A 57 6.53 -14.10 1.02
N ALA A 58 7.23 -13.22 0.31
CA ALA A 58 8.64 -12.91 0.57
C ALA A 58 8.83 -12.30 1.97
N VAL A 59 8.01 -11.33 2.33
CA VAL A 59 8.01 -10.67 3.65
C VAL A 59 7.72 -11.66 4.77
N ARG A 60 6.72 -12.53 4.59
CA ARG A 60 6.37 -13.59 5.54
C ARG A 60 7.54 -14.51 5.86
N ASN A 61 8.38 -14.83 4.88
CA ASN A 61 9.53 -15.71 5.10
C ASN A 61 10.57 -15.11 6.06
N ARG A 62 10.60 -13.78 6.19
CA ARG A 62 11.41 -13.05 7.18
C ARG A 62 10.70 -12.86 8.52
N LEU A 63 9.37 -12.95 8.53
CA LEU A 63 8.52 -12.82 9.71
C LEU A 63 7.81 -14.14 10.02
N LYS A 64 8.58 -15.15 10.44
CA LYS A 64 8.09 -16.52 10.64
C LYS A 64 6.90 -16.66 11.61
N LYS A 65 6.68 -15.67 12.49
CA LYS A 65 5.56 -15.64 13.45
C LYS A 65 4.28 -15.01 12.87
N ALA A 66 4.34 -14.35 11.72
CA ALA A 66 3.18 -13.71 11.11
C ALA A 66 2.29 -14.76 10.41
N HIS A 67 0.98 -14.60 10.55
CA HIS A 67 0.00 -15.40 9.82
C HIS A 67 -0.26 -14.76 8.45
N LEU A 68 -0.15 -15.55 7.38
CA LEU A 68 -0.39 -15.11 6.00
C LEU A 68 -1.73 -15.65 5.50
N SER A 69 -2.63 -14.75 5.13
CA SER A 69 -3.89 -15.06 4.45
C SER A 69 -3.81 -14.59 2.99
N ILE A 70 -4.13 -15.46 2.04
CA ILE A 70 -4.08 -15.13 0.60
C ILE A 70 -5.50 -15.14 0.04
N PHE A 71 -5.89 -14.04 -0.61
CA PHE A 71 -7.19 -13.85 -1.22
C PHE A 71 -7.07 -13.84 -2.75
N LYS A 72 -6.90 -15.03 -3.34
CA LYS A 72 -6.62 -15.18 -4.79
C LYS A 72 -7.63 -14.50 -5.70
N ASN A 73 -8.91 -14.52 -5.34
CA ASN A 73 -9.99 -13.90 -6.13
C ASN A 73 -9.85 -12.37 -6.24
N PHE A 74 -9.13 -11.75 -5.30
CA PHE A 74 -8.92 -10.30 -5.25
C PHE A 74 -7.48 -9.90 -5.58
N GLY A 75 -6.58 -10.89 -5.77
CA GLY A 75 -5.15 -10.62 -5.99
C GLY A 75 -4.43 -10.03 -4.79
N THR A 76 -4.98 -10.17 -3.58
CA THR A 76 -4.43 -9.57 -2.35
C THR A 76 -3.94 -10.63 -1.36
N ALA A 77 -3.10 -10.18 -0.43
CA ALA A 77 -2.66 -10.97 0.72
C ALA A 77 -2.62 -10.11 1.97
N GLN A 78 -2.88 -10.72 3.12
CA GLN A 78 -2.81 -10.08 4.43
C GLN A 78 -1.79 -10.80 5.30
N LEU A 79 -0.89 -10.04 5.93
CA LEU A 79 -0.06 -10.51 7.02
C LEU A 79 -0.56 -9.94 8.33
N LYS A 80 -0.82 -10.83 9.29
CA LYS A 80 -1.23 -10.46 10.64
C LYS A 80 -0.16 -10.86 11.64
N THR A 81 0.26 -9.91 12.46
CA THR A 81 1.00 -10.16 13.70
C THR A 81 0.08 -9.90 14.90
N ASP A 82 0.57 -10.06 16.13
CA ASP A 82 -0.27 -9.92 17.33
C ASP A 82 -1.07 -8.61 17.34
N ASP A 83 -0.40 -7.50 16.98
CA ASP A 83 -0.93 -6.14 17.10
C ASP A 83 -1.11 -5.43 15.76
N TRP A 84 -0.56 -5.96 14.66
CA TRP A 84 -0.54 -5.27 13.36
C TRP A 84 -1.19 -6.09 12.26
N GLU A 85 -1.84 -5.36 11.36
CA GLU A 85 -2.41 -5.88 10.12
C GLU A 85 -1.73 -5.18 8.95
N PHE A 86 -1.25 -5.99 8.01
CA PHE A 86 -0.52 -5.54 6.83
C PHE A 86 -1.20 -6.10 5.59
N GLU A 87 -1.85 -5.26 4.80
CA GLU A 87 -2.45 -5.66 3.53
C GLU A 87 -1.48 -5.40 2.37
N PHE A 88 -1.39 -6.35 1.45
CA PHE A 88 -0.56 -6.28 0.25
C PHE A 88 -1.45 -6.43 -0.98
N VAL A 89 -1.47 -5.38 -1.79
CA VAL A 89 -2.30 -5.28 -2.98
C VAL A 89 -1.43 -4.98 -4.18
N GLY A 90 -1.65 -5.71 -5.29
CA GLY A 90 -1.06 -5.34 -6.57
C GLY A 90 -1.73 -4.08 -7.11
N ALA A 91 -0.94 -3.15 -7.62
CA ALA A 91 -1.45 -1.96 -8.30
C ALA A 91 -2.33 -2.39 -9.47
N ARG A 92 -3.53 -1.82 -9.54
CA ARG A 92 -4.54 -2.26 -10.48
C ARG A 92 -5.22 -1.09 -11.16
N LYS A 93 -5.55 -1.29 -12.42
CA LYS A 93 -6.38 -0.40 -13.19
C LYS A 93 -7.81 -0.92 -13.19
N GLU A 94 -8.74 -0.03 -12.92
CA GLU A 94 -10.17 -0.34 -12.97
C GLU A 94 -10.80 0.37 -14.17
N SER A 95 -11.49 -0.39 -15.02
CA SER A 95 -12.33 0.18 -16.08
C SER A 95 -13.80 -0.15 -15.81
N TYR A 96 -14.65 0.87 -15.93
CA TYR A 96 -16.07 0.78 -15.63
C TYR A 96 -16.86 0.68 -16.93
N ASP A 97 -17.71 -0.35 -17.02
CA ASP A 97 -18.73 -0.43 -18.07
C ASP A 97 -19.97 0.35 -17.58
N ARG A 98 -20.54 1.21 -18.43
CA ARG A 98 -21.76 1.96 -18.09
C ARG A 98 -22.94 1.06 -17.71
N ASN A 99 -22.91 -0.20 -18.13
CA ASN A 99 -23.97 -1.18 -17.88
C ASN A 99 -23.69 -2.12 -16.68
N SER A 100 -22.54 -2.01 -16.01
CA SER A 100 -22.16 -2.88 -14.89
C SER A 100 -21.59 -2.08 -13.72
N ARG A 101 -22.01 -2.42 -12.50
CA ARG A 101 -21.40 -1.86 -11.27
C ARG A 101 -20.07 -2.52 -10.89
N LYS A 102 -19.69 -3.62 -11.55
CA LYS A 102 -18.41 -4.31 -11.30
C LYS A 102 -17.38 -3.83 -12.32
N PRO A 103 -16.26 -3.22 -11.89
CA PRO A 103 -15.19 -2.84 -12.81
C PRO A 103 -14.47 -4.08 -13.33
N LYS A 104 -13.90 -3.97 -14.52
CA LYS A 104 -12.85 -4.89 -14.97
C LYS A 104 -11.55 -4.46 -14.31
N VAL A 105 -10.84 -5.42 -13.73
CA VAL A 105 -9.61 -5.21 -12.99
C VAL A 105 -8.46 -5.81 -13.78
N GLU A 106 -7.44 -5.01 -14.04
CA GLU A 106 -6.21 -5.40 -14.73
C GLU A 106 -4.99 -4.91 -13.93
N ASP A 107 -3.83 -5.51 -14.17
CA ASP A 107 -2.58 -5.00 -13.60
C ASP A 107 -2.33 -3.57 -14.09
N GLY A 108 -2.00 -2.66 -13.18
CA GLY A 108 -1.87 -1.23 -13.45
C GLY A 108 -0.58 -0.63 -12.93
N THR A 109 -0.36 0.65 -13.25
CA THR A 109 0.72 1.42 -12.62
C THR A 109 0.31 1.87 -11.22
N PHE A 110 1.26 2.40 -10.46
CA PHE A 110 0.96 3.06 -9.18
C PHE A 110 -0.05 4.19 -9.38
N GLU A 111 0.12 4.99 -10.43
CA GLU A 111 -0.79 6.07 -10.78
C GLU A 111 -2.20 5.54 -11.07
N ASP A 112 -2.37 4.49 -11.87
CA ASP A 112 -3.69 3.88 -12.12
C ASP A 112 -4.39 3.50 -10.80
N ASP A 113 -3.66 2.95 -9.81
CA ASP A 113 -4.22 2.62 -8.49
C ASP A 113 -4.59 3.86 -7.65
N ILE A 114 -3.82 4.93 -7.76
CA ILE A 114 -4.07 6.19 -7.07
C ILE A 114 -5.26 6.93 -7.68
N TYR A 115 -5.38 6.96 -9.01
CA TYR A 115 -6.47 7.63 -9.73
C TYR A 115 -7.85 6.99 -9.52
N ARG A 116 -7.92 5.69 -9.19
CA ARG A 116 -9.21 5.01 -8.94
C ARG A 116 -9.76 5.21 -7.52
N ARG A 117 -9.07 5.95 -6.64
CA ARG A 117 -9.49 6.14 -5.24
C ARG A 117 -10.51 7.26 -5.11
N ASP A 118 -11.50 7.05 -4.25
CA ASP A 118 -12.67 7.94 -4.16
C ASP A 118 -12.37 9.31 -3.52
N PHE A 119 -11.41 9.37 -2.58
CA PHE A 119 -11.11 10.58 -1.81
C PHE A 119 -9.63 10.94 -1.90
N THR A 120 -9.33 12.23 -2.08
CA THR A 120 -7.96 12.79 -2.16
C THR A 120 -7.12 12.41 -0.94
N ILE A 121 -7.70 12.49 0.26
CA ILE A 121 -7.05 12.13 1.53
C ILE A 121 -6.67 10.64 1.63
N ASN A 122 -7.36 9.77 0.88
CA ASN A 122 -7.08 8.32 0.83
C ASN A 122 -6.17 7.94 -0.35
N ALA A 123 -5.85 8.90 -1.21
CA ALA A 123 -4.94 8.80 -2.34
C ALA A 123 -3.52 9.30 -2.01
N LEU A 124 -3.26 9.58 -0.73
CA LEU A 124 -1.92 9.85 -0.22
C LEU A 124 -1.09 8.55 -0.16
N ALA A 125 0.17 8.66 -0.53
CA ALA A 125 1.11 7.53 -0.49
C ALA A 125 2.49 7.93 0.04
N ILE A 126 3.22 6.99 0.61
CA ILE A 126 4.62 7.14 1.02
C ILE A 126 5.42 6.07 0.30
N SER A 127 6.47 6.48 -0.42
CA SER A 127 7.36 5.58 -1.15
C SER A 127 8.24 4.75 -0.20
N LEU A 128 8.32 3.44 -0.45
CA LEU A 128 9.30 2.53 0.17
C LEU A 128 10.49 2.24 -0.75
N ASN A 129 10.59 2.93 -1.88
CA ASN A 129 11.60 2.68 -2.90
C ASN A 129 12.84 3.54 -2.67
N ALA A 130 14.03 2.97 -2.78
CA ALA A 130 15.27 3.76 -2.84
C ALA A 130 15.38 4.49 -4.20
N PRO A 131 15.91 5.73 -4.25
CA PRO A 131 16.40 6.56 -3.14
C PRO A 131 15.29 7.37 -2.42
N LYS A 132 14.04 7.24 -2.86
CA LYS A 132 12.88 8.01 -2.40
C LYS A 132 12.18 7.43 -1.16
N TYR A 133 12.91 6.74 -0.29
CA TYR A 133 12.29 6.11 0.87
C TYR A 133 11.72 7.20 1.79
N GLY A 134 10.47 7.03 2.22
CA GLY A 134 9.76 8.01 3.05
C GLY A 134 9.35 9.30 2.32
N GLU A 135 9.49 9.39 1.00
CA GLU A 135 8.95 10.50 0.20
C GLU A 135 7.43 10.38 0.13
N LEU A 136 6.72 11.48 0.44
CA LEU A 136 5.27 11.56 0.27
C LEU A 136 4.94 11.84 -1.18
N ILE A 137 3.95 11.12 -1.68
CA ILE A 137 3.35 11.32 -2.99
C ILE A 137 1.90 11.74 -2.76
N ASP A 138 1.58 12.94 -3.22
CA ASP A 138 0.25 13.53 -3.18
C ASP A 138 -0.09 14.08 -4.57
N LEU A 139 -0.83 13.31 -5.36
CA LEU A 139 -1.18 13.68 -6.73
C LEU A 139 -2.44 14.56 -6.82
N PHE A 140 -3.21 14.68 -5.73
CA PHE A 140 -4.53 15.33 -5.74
C PHE A 140 -4.70 16.44 -4.69
N GLY A 141 -3.67 16.77 -3.92
CA GLY A 141 -3.76 17.77 -2.85
C GLY A 141 -4.48 17.25 -1.60
N GLY A 142 -4.40 15.95 -1.32
CA GLY A 142 -5.03 15.35 -0.13
C GLY A 142 -4.55 15.95 1.19
N VAL A 143 -3.30 16.44 1.25
CA VAL A 143 -2.79 17.13 2.45
C VAL A 143 -3.50 18.47 2.68
N GLU A 144 -3.87 19.18 1.62
CA GLU A 144 -4.61 20.44 1.71
C GLU A 144 -6.06 20.20 2.12
N ASP A 145 -6.69 19.18 1.56
CA ASP A 145 -8.06 18.81 1.91
C ASP A 145 -8.20 18.36 3.39
N LEU A 146 -7.14 17.80 3.99
CA LEU A 146 -7.12 17.48 5.42
C LEU A 146 -7.13 18.70 6.35
N LYS A 147 -6.82 19.91 5.84
CA LYS A 147 -6.75 21.14 6.65
C LYS A 147 -8.04 21.96 6.62
N LYS A 148 -9.00 21.59 5.78
CA LYS A 148 -10.31 22.23 5.67
C LYS A 148 -11.26 21.68 6.73
#